data_AF-A0A396FUB2-F1
#
_entry.id   AF-A0A396FUB2-F1
#
_cell.length_a   1.000
_cell.length_b   1.000
_cell.length_c   1.000
_cell.angle_alpha   90.00
_cell.angle_beta   90.00
_cell.angle_gamma   90.00
#
_symmetry.space_group_name_H-M   'P 1'
#
loop_
_entity.id
_entity.type
_entity.pdbx_description
1 polymer ?
#
loop_
_entity_poly.entity_id
_entity_poly.type
_entity_poly.pdbx_seq_one_letter_code
_entity_poly.pdbx_strand_id
1 'polypeptide(L)'
;MIFKPHPLSTSRLPASELEKDRKSCRKIGPCGVGKKAIYLNSFYIDRCYYIPFTAIRRVFKRVAMSKGGFSGRGVFASMPYLVVEYDDGQQKQCNFKYENQVDDLLNLLSAEQPQIRLLSEAAERKMEKQKAEMELELLSRLELTPQSEKAVKKLERAIDYLERKPQLSEALSQAAGRWRNYQCTSPSYRWVAMAITTLGFVAVAAGIYSFVVHNDFAVYFILFGIAAVFTFAGFSVLPTARNNRKAIMRLDEQAQKQMEEYIKGYPDFPLPARYAHPIVLRRMQRVIEQGRAEEIDQALIVVKEDLKALNSEVKVSQEEYDEVVAIKPMFLNAMYE
;
A
#
# COMPACT_ATOMS: atom_id res chain seq x y z
N MET A 1 26.23 -27.29 16.37
CA MET A 1 25.13 -28.16 15.92
C MET A 1 25.73 -29.46 15.39
N ILE A 2 25.24 -30.59 15.88
CA ILE A 2 25.78 -31.94 15.63
C ILE A 2 25.48 -32.45 14.20
N PHE A 3 24.55 -31.82 13.47
CA PHE A 3 24.08 -32.33 12.18
C PHE A 3 24.70 -31.61 10.98
N LYS A 4 25.24 -32.38 10.03
CA LYS A 4 25.62 -31.91 8.69
C LYS A 4 24.37 -31.49 7.92
N PRO A 5 24.38 -30.36 7.18
CA PRO A 5 23.20 -29.93 6.48
C PRO A 5 22.88 -30.89 5.33
N HIS A 6 21.61 -31.19 5.13
CA HIS A 6 21.14 -32.10 4.09
C HIS A 6 21.00 -31.36 2.75
N PRO A 7 21.52 -31.90 1.63
CA PRO A 7 21.31 -31.31 0.32
C PRO A 7 19.85 -31.42 -0.09
N LEU A 8 19.24 -30.32 -0.57
CA LEU A 8 17.90 -30.39 -1.17
C LEU A 8 17.95 -30.62 -2.68
N SER A 9 19.00 -30.14 -3.35
CA SER A 9 19.19 -30.31 -4.78
C SER A 9 19.83 -31.64 -5.16
N THR A 10 19.69 -32.00 -6.43
CA THR A 10 20.45 -33.09 -7.07
C THR A 10 21.95 -32.81 -7.06
N SER A 11 22.35 -31.55 -7.30
CA SER A 11 23.75 -31.10 -7.16
C SER A 11 24.18 -31.03 -5.70
N ARG A 12 25.43 -31.39 -5.41
CA ARG A 12 25.98 -31.47 -4.05
C ARG A 12 27.40 -30.91 -4.00
N LEU A 13 27.76 -30.33 -2.86
CA LEU A 13 29.14 -29.94 -2.60
C LEU A 13 29.93 -31.12 -2.02
N PRO A 14 31.23 -31.27 -2.35
CA PRO A 14 32.10 -32.20 -1.66
C PRO A 14 32.11 -31.92 -0.15
N ALA A 15 32.21 -32.97 0.67
CA ALA A 15 32.05 -32.86 2.13
C ALA A 15 33.04 -31.87 2.78
N SER A 16 34.29 -31.83 2.32
CA SER A 16 35.32 -30.91 2.81
C SER A 16 35.03 -29.45 2.46
N GLU A 17 34.44 -29.20 1.29
CA GLU A 17 34.04 -27.86 0.85
C GLU A 17 32.80 -27.39 1.60
N LEU A 18 31.81 -28.27 1.78
CA LEU A 18 30.58 -27.99 2.51
C LEU A 18 30.87 -27.56 3.95
N GLU A 19 31.81 -28.23 4.63
CA GLU A 19 32.19 -27.87 5.99
C GLU A 19 32.86 -26.50 6.07
N LYS A 20 33.73 -26.16 5.10
CA LYS A 20 34.37 -24.84 5.04
C LYS A 20 33.35 -23.75 4.73
N ASP A 21 32.54 -23.97 3.71
CA ASP A 21 31.55 -23.01 3.22
C ASP A 21 30.51 -22.69 4.31
N ARG A 22 30.00 -23.72 5.02
CA ARG A 22 29.07 -23.56 6.13
C ARG A 22 29.70 -22.79 7.30
N LYS A 23 30.98 -23.03 7.61
CA LYS A 23 31.68 -22.29 8.67
C LYS A 23 31.85 -20.81 8.31
N SER A 24 32.09 -20.50 7.04
CA SER A 24 32.22 -19.12 6.56
C SER A 24 30.91 -18.43 6.22
N CYS A 25 29.77 -19.14 6.29
CA CYS A 25 28.49 -18.56 5.87
C CYS A 25 28.03 -17.44 6.81
N ARG A 26 27.51 -16.37 6.22
CA ARG A 26 26.90 -15.26 6.94
C ARG A 26 25.48 -15.65 7.33
N LYS A 27 25.20 -15.76 8.64
CA LYS A 27 23.87 -16.11 9.16
C LYS A 27 22.98 -14.87 9.13
N ILE A 28 21.80 -14.99 8.54
CA ILE A 28 20.74 -13.95 8.57
C ILE A 28 19.42 -14.66 8.88
N GLY A 29 18.82 -14.32 10.02
CA GLY A 29 17.66 -15.04 10.54
C GLY A 29 17.94 -16.55 10.68
N PRO A 30 17.01 -17.43 10.26
CA PRO A 30 17.20 -18.89 10.32
C PRO A 30 18.03 -19.46 9.16
N CYS A 31 18.39 -18.63 8.18
CA CYS A 31 19.15 -19.00 6.98
C CYS A 31 20.60 -18.52 7.06
N GLY A 32 21.42 -18.89 6.07
CA GLY A 32 22.74 -18.33 5.89
C GLY A 32 23.22 -18.38 4.44
N VAL A 33 24.07 -17.43 4.05
CA VAL A 33 24.64 -17.33 2.71
C VAL A 33 26.12 -17.67 2.80
N GLY A 34 26.53 -18.77 2.16
CA GLY A 34 27.93 -19.14 1.98
C GLY A 34 28.50 -18.58 0.68
N LYS A 35 29.73 -18.97 0.34
CA LYS A 35 30.37 -18.62 -0.92
C LYS A 35 29.93 -19.54 -2.07
N LYS A 36 29.53 -20.77 -1.77
CA LYS A 36 29.13 -21.79 -2.76
C LYS A 36 27.67 -22.25 -2.63
N ALA A 37 27.05 -22.08 -1.47
CA ALA A 37 25.69 -22.53 -1.22
C ALA A 37 24.91 -21.57 -0.33
N ILE A 38 23.59 -21.63 -0.45
CA ILE A 38 22.66 -21.09 0.55
C ILE A 38 22.29 -22.19 1.55
N TYR A 39 22.19 -21.81 2.83
CA TYR A 39 21.81 -22.68 3.93
C TYR A 39 20.41 -22.29 4.42
N LEU A 40 19.52 -23.28 4.47
CA LEU A 40 18.09 -23.09 4.71
C LEU A 40 17.64 -23.83 5.96
N ASN A 41 16.55 -23.38 6.57
CA ASN A 41 16.02 -23.96 7.80
C ASN A 41 14.92 -25.01 7.54
N SER A 42 14.70 -25.85 8.55
CA SER A 42 13.42 -26.49 8.80
C SER A 42 12.58 -25.59 9.71
N PHE A 43 11.38 -26.05 10.06
CA PHE A 43 10.53 -25.32 11.00
C PHE A 43 11.19 -25.14 12.39
N TYR A 44 12.11 -26.02 12.78
CA TYR A 44 12.70 -26.03 14.13
C TYR A 44 14.22 -25.84 14.14
N ILE A 45 14.90 -26.03 13.01
CA ILE A 45 16.36 -26.13 12.95
C ILE A 45 16.91 -25.19 11.89
N ASP A 46 17.67 -24.19 12.33
CA ASP A 46 18.39 -23.26 11.46
C ASP A 46 19.45 -23.98 10.61
N ARG A 47 19.60 -23.57 9.34
CA ARG A 47 20.68 -24.02 8.44
C ARG A 47 20.90 -25.54 8.44
N CYS A 48 19.81 -26.31 8.45
CA CYS A 48 19.83 -27.78 8.39
C CYS A 48 19.76 -28.32 6.97
N TYR A 49 19.44 -27.47 6.00
CA TYR A 49 19.45 -27.79 4.58
C TYR A 49 20.47 -26.92 3.85
N TYR A 50 20.92 -27.35 2.68
CA TYR A 50 21.70 -26.50 1.78
C TYR A 50 21.34 -26.75 0.31
N ILE A 51 21.58 -25.73 -0.51
CA ILE A 51 21.46 -25.79 -1.97
C ILE A 51 22.68 -25.06 -2.56
N PRO A 52 23.52 -25.70 -3.39
CA PRO A 52 24.60 -25.04 -4.13
C PRO A 52 24.04 -23.97 -5.06
N PHE A 53 24.75 -22.85 -5.23
CA PHE A 53 24.30 -21.77 -6.12
C PHE A 53 24.12 -22.21 -7.57
N THR A 54 24.89 -23.20 -8.02
CA THR A 54 24.77 -23.79 -9.37
C THR A 54 23.43 -24.48 -9.62
N ALA A 55 22.71 -24.87 -8.58
CA ALA A 55 21.40 -25.50 -8.68
C ALA A 55 20.25 -24.50 -8.49
N ILE A 56 20.54 -23.25 -8.13
CA ILE A 56 19.53 -22.23 -7.83
C ILE A 56 19.16 -21.49 -9.11
N ARG A 57 17.85 -21.41 -9.36
CA ARG A 57 17.29 -20.61 -10.45
C ARG A 57 16.92 -19.21 -9.96
N ARG A 58 16.22 -19.12 -8.83
CA ARG A 58 15.72 -17.87 -8.25
C ARG A 58 15.67 -17.93 -6.73
N VAL A 59 15.80 -16.78 -6.09
CA VAL A 59 15.59 -16.62 -4.64
C VAL A 59 14.82 -15.34 -4.39
N PHE A 60 13.59 -15.40 -3.92
CA PHE A 60 12.77 -14.20 -3.79
C PHE A 60 12.00 -14.15 -2.47
N LYS A 61 11.64 -12.92 -2.08
CA LYS A 61 10.76 -12.65 -0.94
C LYS A 61 9.31 -12.91 -1.34
N ARG A 62 8.56 -13.57 -0.46
CA ARG A 62 7.11 -13.65 -0.51
C ARG A 62 6.55 -13.26 0.83
N VAL A 63 5.53 -12.41 0.87
CA VAL A 63 4.84 -12.04 2.12
C VAL A 63 3.41 -12.56 2.03
N ALA A 64 3.05 -13.48 2.92
CA ALA A 64 1.64 -13.82 3.09
C ALA A 64 1.01 -12.81 4.03
N MET A 65 -0.09 -12.21 3.60
CA MET A 65 -0.92 -11.32 4.41
C MET A 65 -2.23 -12.02 4.72
N SER A 66 -2.76 -11.83 5.94
CA SER A 66 -4.14 -12.22 6.24
C SER A 66 -5.11 -11.51 5.28
N LYS A 67 -6.27 -12.10 4.99
CA LYS A 67 -7.33 -11.43 4.19
C LYS A 67 -7.69 -10.04 4.75
N GLY A 68 -7.50 -9.82 6.05
CA GLY A 68 -7.68 -8.51 6.67
C GLY A 68 -6.60 -7.49 6.29
N GLY A 69 -5.37 -7.93 6.06
CA GLY A 69 -4.28 -7.09 5.56
C GLY A 69 -4.48 -6.63 4.11
N PHE A 70 -5.12 -7.44 3.27
CA PHE A 70 -5.44 -7.07 1.88
C PHE A 70 -6.67 -6.16 1.76
N SER A 71 -7.59 -6.22 2.72
CA SER A 71 -8.86 -5.45 2.71
C SER A 71 -8.87 -4.25 3.66
N GLY A 72 -7.79 -4.03 4.43
CA GLY A 72 -7.71 -2.98 5.46
C GLY A 72 -8.65 -3.20 6.66
N ARG A 73 -9.18 -4.42 6.84
CA ARG A 73 -10.11 -4.76 7.94
C ARG A 73 -9.64 -6.00 8.70
N GLY A 74 -9.23 -5.84 9.96
CA GLY A 74 -8.90 -6.95 10.88
C GLY A 74 -7.46 -6.97 11.36
N VAL A 75 -7.08 -7.97 12.15
CA VAL A 75 -5.74 -8.10 12.74
C VAL A 75 -4.71 -8.39 11.64
N PHE A 76 -3.71 -7.50 11.55
CA PHE A 76 -2.62 -7.57 10.59
C PHE A 76 -1.55 -8.53 11.11
N ALA A 77 -1.39 -9.67 10.42
CA ALA A 77 -0.25 -10.55 10.59
C ALA A 77 0.36 -10.77 9.20
N SER A 78 1.53 -10.20 8.95
CA SER A 78 2.35 -10.53 7.80
C SER A 78 3.31 -11.65 8.18
N MET A 79 3.42 -12.67 7.33
CA MET A 79 4.41 -13.73 7.47
C MET A 79 5.38 -13.61 6.28
N PRO A 80 6.63 -13.18 6.51
CA PRO A 80 7.62 -13.10 5.45
C PRO A 80 8.29 -14.46 5.23
N TYR A 81 8.46 -14.81 3.96
CA TYR A 81 9.10 -16.04 3.50
C TYR A 81 10.21 -15.71 2.53
N LEU A 82 11.32 -16.44 2.63
CA LEU A 82 12.27 -16.60 1.54
C LEU A 82 11.88 -17.85 0.74
N VAL A 83 11.76 -17.72 -0.58
CA VAL A 83 11.50 -18.83 -1.49
C VAL A 83 12.73 -19.05 -2.34
N VAL A 84 13.28 -20.26 -2.31
CA VAL A 84 14.39 -20.68 -3.17
C VAL A 84 13.86 -21.66 -4.21
N GLU A 85 13.93 -21.27 -5.48
CA GLU A 85 13.69 -22.13 -6.64
C GLU A 85 14.99 -22.79 -7.06
N TYR A 86 15.00 -24.13 -7.15
CA TYR A 86 16.19 -24.91 -7.47
C TYR A 86 15.85 -26.13 -8.33
N ASP A 87 16.87 -26.67 -8.99
CA ASP A 87 16.74 -27.73 -10.00
C ASP A 87 15.61 -27.39 -11.01
N ASP A 88 14.88 -28.39 -11.50
CA ASP A 88 13.75 -28.22 -12.43
C ASP A 88 12.45 -27.87 -11.70
N GLY A 89 12.42 -26.71 -11.05
CA GLY A 89 11.18 -26.09 -10.53
C GLY A 89 10.79 -26.48 -9.11
N GLN A 90 11.69 -27.11 -8.35
CA GLN A 90 11.46 -27.36 -6.93
C GLN A 90 11.55 -26.06 -6.12
N GLN A 91 10.77 -25.97 -5.04
CA GLN A 91 10.75 -24.80 -4.17
C GLN A 91 10.94 -25.16 -2.70
N LYS A 92 11.85 -24.44 -2.04
CA LYS A 92 11.98 -24.45 -0.58
C LYS A 92 11.59 -23.10 -0.02
N GLN A 93 10.59 -23.11 0.87
CA GLN A 93 10.13 -21.93 1.60
C GLN A 93 10.71 -21.92 3.01
N CYS A 94 11.19 -20.77 3.43
CA CYS A 94 11.81 -20.53 4.74
C CYS A 94 11.14 -19.33 5.41
N ASN A 95 10.53 -19.54 6.58
CA ASN A 95 9.81 -18.50 7.30
C ASN A 95 10.79 -17.62 8.07
N PHE A 96 10.58 -16.31 8.04
CA PHE A 96 11.32 -15.34 8.83
C PHE A 96 10.41 -14.69 9.86
N LYS A 97 10.98 -14.35 11.02
CA LYS A 97 10.26 -13.59 12.04
C LYS A 97 10.15 -12.12 11.68
N TYR A 98 11.16 -11.57 11.01
CA TYR A 98 11.23 -10.17 10.63
C TYR A 98 11.48 -10.05 9.13
N GLU A 99 10.70 -9.20 8.46
CA GLU A 99 10.77 -9.03 7.00
C GLU A 99 12.11 -8.46 6.54
N ASN A 100 12.67 -7.51 7.30
CA ASN A 100 13.98 -6.90 7.02
C ASN A 100 15.11 -7.93 6.93
N GLN A 101 15.03 -9.06 7.64
CA GLN A 101 16.03 -10.13 7.53
C GLN A 101 15.95 -10.86 6.19
N VAL A 102 14.78 -10.92 5.56
CA VAL A 102 14.65 -11.44 4.19
C VAL A 102 15.31 -10.46 3.23
N ASP A 103 15.06 -9.16 3.41
CA ASP A 103 15.64 -8.10 2.58
C ASP A 103 17.17 -8.05 2.72
N ASP A 104 17.71 -8.13 3.94
CA ASP A 104 19.15 -8.20 4.20
C ASP A 104 19.80 -9.41 3.52
N LEU A 105 19.11 -10.56 3.50
CA LEU A 105 19.58 -11.77 2.84
C LEU A 105 19.58 -11.61 1.32
N LEU A 106 18.52 -11.04 0.74
CA LEU A 106 18.45 -10.76 -0.70
C LEU A 106 19.50 -9.73 -1.13
N ASN A 107 19.73 -8.69 -0.32
CA ASN A 107 20.79 -7.70 -0.53
C ASN A 107 22.19 -8.34 -0.48
N LEU A 108 22.37 -9.32 0.41
CA LEU A 108 23.61 -10.06 0.46
C LEU A 108 23.80 -10.93 -0.79
N LEU A 109 22.74 -11.62 -1.23
CA LEU A 109 22.77 -12.43 -2.45
C LEU A 109 23.01 -11.59 -3.71
N SER A 110 22.42 -10.39 -3.80
CA SER A 110 22.66 -9.51 -4.96
C SER A 110 24.12 -9.09 -5.08
N ALA A 111 24.79 -8.86 -3.94
CA ALA A 111 26.20 -8.49 -3.90
C ALA A 111 27.14 -9.68 -4.17
N GLU A 112 26.86 -10.85 -3.58
CA GLU A 112 27.77 -12.01 -3.66
C GLU A 112 27.48 -12.92 -4.87
N GLN A 113 26.25 -12.97 -5.36
CA GLN A 113 25.79 -13.85 -6.45
C GLN A 113 24.82 -13.11 -7.41
N PRO A 114 25.29 -12.07 -8.13
CA PRO A 114 24.43 -11.21 -8.95
C PRO A 114 23.71 -11.93 -10.09
N GLN A 115 24.17 -13.13 -10.47
CA GLN A 115 23.53 -13.97 -11.48
C GLN A 115 22.23 -14.62 -11.01
N ILE A 116 21.97 -14.70 -9.70
CA ILE A 116 20.74 -15.28 -9.15
C ILE A 116 19.61 -14.26 -9.25
N ARG A 117 18.50 -14.61 -9.89
CA ARG A 117 17.32 -13.74 -9.98
C ARG A 117 16.64 -13.63 -8.62
N LEU A 118 16.41 -12.39 -8.17
CA LEU A 118 15.87 -12.12 -6.84
C LEU A 118 14.36 -11.83 -6.79
N LEU A 119 13.71 -11.88 -7.95
CA LEU A 119 12.29 -11.68 -8.11
C LEU A 119 11.62 -12.98 -8.54
N SER A 120 10.35 -13.15 -8.16
CA SER A 120 9.56 -14.26 -8.67
C SER A 120 9.27 -14.05 -10.16
N GLU A 121 9.04 -15.13 -10.90
CA GLU A 121 8.70 -15.05 -12.32
C GLU A 121 7.42 -14.21 -12.56
N ALA A 122 6.46 -14.30 -11.65
CA ALA A 122 5.25 -13.48 -11.71
C ALA A 122 5.55 -11.98 -11.48
N ALA A 123 6.49 -11.65 -10.59
CA ALA A 123 6.92 -10.27 -10.37
C ALA A 123 7.69 -9.73 -11.59
N GLU A 124 8.60 -10.52 -12.17
CA GLU A 124 9.32 -10.16 -13.41
C GLU A 124 8.31 -9.88 -14.54
N ARG A 125 7.38 -10.81 -14.82
CA ARG A 125 6.34 -10.64 -15.84
C ARG A 125 5.45 -9.42 -15.58
N LYS A 126 5.11 -9.14 -14.32
CA LYS A 126 4.32 -7.96 -13.97
C LYS A 126 5.09 -6.68 -14.28
N MET A 127 6.38 -6.61 -13.93
CA MET A 127 7.21 -5.45 -14.24
C MET A 127 7.44 -5.30 -15.75
N GLU A 128 7.66 -6.40 -16.48
CA GLU A 128 7.77 -6.37 -17.94
C GLU A 128 6.48 -5.87 -18.59
N LYS A 129 5.32 -6.36 -18.14
CA LYS A 129 4.03 -5.88 -18.63
C LYS A 129 3.82 -4.39 -18.34
N GLN A 130 4.16 -3.94 -17.13
CA GLN A 130 4.08 -2.52 -16.76
C GLN A 130 5.02 -1.66 -17.61
N LYS A 131 6.24 -2.11 -17.86
CA LYS A 131 7.18 -1.42 -18.76
C LYS A 131 6.64 -1.37 -20.18
N ALA A 132 6.11 -2.47 -20.71
CA ALA A 132 5.51 -2.51 -22.04
C ALA A 132 4.27 -1.60 -22.13
N GLU A 133 3.41 -1.57 -21.11
CA GLU A 133 2.26 -0.66 -21.04
C GLU A 133 2.72 0.81 -21.01
N MET A 134 3.77 1.13 -20.24
CA MET A 134 4.35 2.47 -20.19
C MET A 134 5.04 2.86 -21.50
N GLU A 135 5.76 1.94 -22.14
CA GLU A 135 6.38 2.16 -23.46
C GLU A 135 5.32 2.36 -24.54
N LEU A 136 4.25 1.58 -24.53
CA LEU A 136 3.10 1.79 -25.41
C LEU A 136 2.42 3.13 -25.14
N GLU A 137 2.26 3.53 -23.88
CA GLU A 137 1.74 4.85 -23.53
C GLU A 137 2.65 5.95 -24.09
N LEU A 138 3.97 5.85 -23.92
CA LEU A 138 4.94 6.81 -24.46
C LEU A 138 4.90 6.87 -25.99
N LEU A 139 4.82 5.73 -26.67
CA LEU A 139 4.72 5.66 -28.13
C LEU A 139 3.38 6.19 -28.65
N SER A 140 2.32 6.08 -27.85
CA SER A 140 0.99 6.61 -28.18
C SER A 140 0.89 8.13 -27.99
N ARG A 141 1.87 8.75 -27.33
CA ARG A 141 1.92 10.21 -27.21
C ARG A 141 2.14 10.80 -28.60
N LEU A 142 1.20 11.63 -29.01
CA LEU A 142 1.30 12.35 -30.27
C LEU A 142 2.30 13.49 -30.13
N GLU A 143 2.91 13.91 -31.24
CA GLU A 143 3.62 15.17 -31.27
C GLU A 143 2.66 16.28 -30.86
N LEU A 144 3.01 17.01 -29.80
CA LEU A 144 2.15 18.06 -29.27
C LEU A 144 2.03 19.19 -30.29
N THR A 145 0.80 19.64 -30.53
CA THR A 145 0.61 20.89 -31.27
C THR A 145 1.20 22.06 -30.47
N PRO A 146 1.59 23.18 -31.12
CA PRO A 146 2.09 24.36 -30.40
C PRO A 146 1.12 24.91 -29.33
N GLN A 147 -0.17 24.63 -29.49
CA GLN A 147 -1.24 24.97 -28.55
C GLN A 147 -1.23 24.02 -27.35
N SER A 148 -1.21 22.71 -27.59
CA SER A 148 -1.08 21.69 -26.54
C SER A 148 0.21 21.85 -25.72
N GLU A 149 1.34 22.20 -26.34
CA GLU A 149 2.59 22.48 -25.61
C GLU A 149 2.44 23.64 -24.62
N LYS A 150 1.74 24.71 -25.01
CA LYS A 150 1.48 25.86 -24.14
C LYS A 150 0.58 25.45 -22.98
N ALA A 151 -0.44 24.64 -23.25
CA ALA A 151 -1.33 24.11 -22.23
C ALA A 151 -0.57 23.23 -21.21
N VAL A 152 0.25 22.29 -21.67
CA VAL A 152 1.08 21.42 -20.81
C VAL A 152 2.03 22.26 -19.95
N LYS A 153 2.74 23.24 -20.52
CA LYS A 153 3.62 24.16 -19.77
C LYS A 153 2.87 25.01 -18.74
N LYS A 154 1.63 25.44 -19.05
CA LYS A 154 0.80 26.18 -18.09
C LYS A 154 0.38 25.27 -16.91
N LEU A 155 0.03 24.00 -17.18
CA LEU A 155 -0.27 23.01 -16.15
C LEU A 155 0.96 22.68 -15.29
N GLU A 156 2.15 22.57 -15.90
CA GLU A 156 3.41 22.29 -15.19
C GLU A 156 3.73 23.40 -14.19
N ARG A 157 3.65 24.67 -14.61
CA ARG A 157 3.83 25.83 -13.71
C ARG A 157 2.81 25.87 -12.58
N ALA A 158 1.57 25.45 -12.85
CA ALA A 158 0.53 25.37 -11.82
C ALA A 158 0.80 24.24 -10.82
N ILE A 159 1.35 23.10 -11.28
CA ILE A 159 1.83 22.01 -10.42
C ILE A 159 2.95 22.52 -9.51
N ASP A 160 4.00 23.11 -10.09
CA ASP A 160 5.13 23.66 -9.33
C ASP A 160 4.67 24.67 -8.27
N TYR A 161 3.64 25.47 -8.61
CA TYR A 161 3.06 26.41 -7.67
C TYR A 161 2.37 25.73 -6.49
N LEU A 162 1.57 24.69 -6.73
CA LEU A 162 0.92 23.92 -5.67
C LEU A 162 1.93 23.16 -4.81
N GLU A 163 3.00 22.63 -5.42
CA GLU A 163 4.05 21.87 -4.73
C GLU A 163 4.90 22.73 -3.77
N ARG A 164 4.86 24.07 -3.88
CA ARG A 164 5.44 24.96 -2.87
C ARG A 164 4.73 24.88 -1.52
N LYS A 165 3.44 24.50 -1.50
CA LYS A 165 2.63 24.30 -0.28
C LYS A 165 1.79 23.02 -0.38
N PRO A 166 2.43 21.83 -0.34
CA PRO A 166 1.76 20.55 -0.59
C PRO A 166 0.69 20.26 0.47
N GLN A 167 0.88 20.79 1.68
CA GLN A 167 -0.04 20.69 2.82
C GLN A 167 -1.46 21.19 2.48
N LEU A 168 -1.60 22.19 1.60
CA LEU A 168 -2.89 22.73 1.21
C LEU A 168 -3.65 21.76 0.31
N SER A 169 -2.98 21.16 -0.67
CA SER A 169 -3.58 20.16 -1.56
C SER A 169 -3.90 18.87 -0.79
N GLU A 170 -3.03 18.46 0.12
CA GLU A 170 -3.29 17.32 1.02
C GLU A 170 -4.50 17.58 1.93
N ALA A 171 -4.58 18.75 2.57
CA ALA A 171 -5.72 19.13 3.39
C ALA A 171 -7.02 19.16 2.60
N LEU A 172 -7.00 19.68 1.36
CA LEU A 172 -8.15 19.71 0.46
C LEU A 172 -8.64 18.30 0.09
N SER A 173 -7.72 17.41 -0.30
CA SER A 173 -8.02 16.01 -0.62
C SER A 173 -8.58 15.27 0.60
N GLN A 174 -7.91 15.38 1.76
CA GLN A 174 -8.34 14.71 2.99
C GLN A 174 -9.69 15.21 3.49
N ALA A 175 -9.93 16.52 3.42
CA ALA A 175 -11.20 17.13 3.80
C ALA A 175 -12.34 16.61 2.92
N ALA A 176 -12.15 16.60 1.60
CA ALA A 176 -13.12 16.09 0.65
C ALA A 176 -13.41 14.59 0.88
N GLY A 177 -12.37 13.78 1.14
CA GLY A 177 -12.49 12.37 1.48
C GLY A 177 -13.31 12.14 2.76
N ARG A 178 -13.04 12.91 3.83
CA ARG A 178 -13.81 12.84 5.08
C ARG A 178 -15.27 13.23 4.89
N TRP A 179 -15.54 14.29 4.13
CA TRP A 179 -16.90 14.71 3.81
C TRP A 179 -17.64 13.63 3.01
N ARG A 180 -16.97 13.00 2.04
CA ARG A 180 -17.57 11.91 1.25
C ARG A 180 -17.86 10.68 2.11
N ASN A 181 -16.92 10.27 2.94
CA ASN A 181 -17.11 9.15 3.88
C ASN A 181 -18.27 9.41 4.84
N TYR A 182 -18.41 10.65 5.34
CA TYR A 182 -19.55 11.05 6.15
C TYR A 182 -20.88 10.89 5.41
N GLN A 183 -20.97 11.33 4.15
CA GLN A 183 -22.19 11.22 3.33
C GLN A 183 -22.57 9.77 3.02
N CYS A 184 -21.58 8.91 2.76
CA CYS A 184 -21.82 7.49 2.46
C CYS A 184 -22.15 6.66 3.72
N THR A 185 -21.78 7.11 4.91
CA THR A 185 -22.06 6.39 6.15
C THR A 185 -23.50 6.64 6.58
N SER A 186 -24.31 5.58 6.67
CA SER A 186 -25.69 5.71 7.11
C SER A 186 -25.75 6.23 8.57
N PRO A 187 -26.70 7.13 8.90
CA PRO A 187 -26.87 7.59 10.28
C PRO A 187 -27.14 6.45 11.26
N SER A 188 -27.83 5.40 10.82
CA SER A 188 -28.14 4.21 11.64
C SER A 188 -26.89 3.46 12.09
N TYR A 189 -25.87 3.35 11.22
CA TYR A 189 -24.62 2.69 11.58
C TYR A 189 -23.90 3.36 12.76
N ARG A 190 -24.06 4.68 12.90
CA ARG A 190 -23.47 5.45 14.01
C ARG A 190 -24.19 5.21 15.32
N TRP A 191 -25.52 5.10 15.28
CA TRP A 191 -26.32 4.72 16.44
C TRP A 191 -26.02 3.30 16.90
N VAL A 192 -25.87 2.37 15.95
CA VAL A 192 -25.46 0.99 16.25
C VAL A 192 -24.05 0.94 16.85
N ALA A 193 -23.10 1.67 16.26
CA ALA A 193 -21.73 1.76 16.79
C ALA A 193 -21.72 2.34 18.22
N MET A 194 -22.50 3.38 18.49
CA MET A 194 -22.66 3.94 19.83
C MET A 194 -23.27 2.93 20.79
N ALA A 195 -24.37 2.27 20.42
CA ALA A 195 -25.04 1.29 21.27
C ALA A 195 -24.11 0.13 21.64
N ILE A 196 -23.38 -0.43 20.67
CA ILE A 196 -22.41 -1.50 20.91
C ILE A 196 -21.25 -1.03 21.80
N THR A 197 -20.77 0.20 21.60
CA THR A 197 -19.70 0.77 22.45
C THR A 197 -20.18 0.96 23.88
N THR A 198 -21.39 1.48 24.08
CA THR A 198 -22.00 1.63 25.41
C THR A 198 -22.20 0.28 26.09
N LEU A 199 -22.72 -0.71 25.38
CA LEU A 199 -22.83 -2.08 25.87
C LEU A 199 -21.46 -2.68 26.21
N GLY A 200 -20.43 -2.36 25.42
CA GLY A 200 -19.04 -2.72 25.69
C GLY A 200 -18.54 -2.17 27.02
N PHE A 201 -18.76 -0.87 27.30
CA PHE A 201 -18.42 -0.27 28.59
C PHE A 201 -19.18 -0.91 29.75
N VAL A 202 -20.48 -1.18 29.58
CA VAL A 202 -21.31 -1.88 30.58
C VAL A 202 -20.77 -3.29 30.84
N ALA A 203 -20.38 -4.03 29.79
CA ALA A 203 -19.79 -5.36 29.92
C ALA A 203 -18.44 -5.34 30.64
N VAL A 204 -17.59 -4.32 30.39
CA VAL A 204 -16.34 -4.14 31.15
C VAL A 204 -16.63 -3.88 32.62
N ALA A 205 -17.56 -2.97 32.95
CA ALA A 205 -17.93 -2.67 34.32
C ALA A 205 -18.51 -3.89 35.06
N ALA A 206 -19.43 -4.62 34.40
CA ALA A 206 -20.01 -5.86 34.94
C ALA A 206 -18.98 -6.97 35.10
N GLY A 207 -18.02 -7.06 34.18
CA GLY A 207 -16.89 -7.99 34.25
C GLY A 207 -15.95 -7.68 35.40
N ILE A 208 -15.58 -6.41 35.62
CA ILE A 208 -14.78 -5.98 36.77
C ILE A 208 -15.50 -6.30 38.08
N TYR A 209 -16.80 -6.00 38.18
CA TYR A 209 -17.60 -6.35 39.36
C TYR A 209 -17.65 -7.85 39.61
N SER A 210 -17.92 -8.65 38.57
CA SER A 210 -17.96 -10.12 38.66
C SER A 210 -16.60 -10.73 39.02
N PHE A 211 -15.50 -10.08 38.63
CA PHE A 211 -14.14 -10.50 39.00
C PHE A 211 -13.90 -10.34 40.51
N VAL A 212 -14.42 -9.25 41.11
CA VAL A 212 -14.36 -9.01 42.56
C VAL A 212 -15.20 -10.03 43.35
N VAL A 213 -16.29 -10.53 42.76
CA VAL A 213 -17.19 -11.53 43.37
C VAL A 213 -16.77 -12.98 43.06
N HIS A 214 -15.57 -13.19 42.49
CA HIS A 214 -15.02 -14.52 42.13
C HIS A 214 -15.92 -15.36 41.21
N ASN A 215 -16.53 -14.74 40.19
CA ASN A 215 -17.30 -15.47 39.17
C ASN A 215 -16.41 -15.84 37.98
N ASP A 216 -16.42 -17.12 37.59
CA ASP A 216 -15.59 -17.67 36.50
C ASP A 216 -15.87 -17.02 35.12
N PHE A 217 -17.04 -16.40 34.94
CA PHE A 217 -17.39 -15.74 33.68
C PHE A 217 -16.86 -14.30 33.54
N ALA A 218 -16.28 -13.73 34.60
CA ALA A 218 -15.84 -12.33 34.63
C ALA A 218 -14.86 -11.96 33.51
N VAL A 219 -13.92 -12.86 33.22
CA VAL A 219 -12.88 -12.65 32.20
C VAL A 219 -13.48 -12.50 30.79
N TYR A 220 -14.53 -13.25 30.47
CA TYR A 220 -15.19 -13.17 29.15
C TYR A 220 -15.91 -11.84 28.95
N PHE A 221 -16.59 -11.34 29.99
CA PHE A 221 -17.27 -10.03 29.94
C PHE A 221 -16.27 -8.88 29.77
N ILE A 222 -15.12 -8.93 30.45
CA ILE A 222 -14.06 -7.94 30.29
C ILE A 222 -13.47 -8.00 28.88
N LEU A 223 -13.08 -9.19 28.40
CA LEU A 223 -12.48 -9.35 27.07
C LEU A 223 -13.43 -8.92 25.95
N PHE A 224 -14.70 -9.34 26.02
CA PHE A 224 -15.71 -8.96 25.04
C PHE A 224 -16.01 -7.45 25.08
N GLY A 225 -16.14 -6.89 26.28
CA GLY A 225 -16.37 -5.45 26.46
C GLY A 225 -15.23 -4.60 25.92
N ILE A 226 -13.98 -4.98 26.21
CA ILE A 226 -12.78 -4.33 25.66
C ILE A 226 -12.76 -4.47 24.13
N ALA A 227 -12.97 -5.66 23.59
CA ALA A 227 -12.99 -5.89 22.14
C ALA A 227 -14.05 -5.03 21.43
N ALA A 228 -15.26 -4.93 22.00
CA ALA A 228 -16.33 -4.08 21.47
C ALA A 228 -15.93 -2.60 21.46
N VAL A 229 -15.42 -2.08 22.58
CA VAL A 229 -15.00 -0.66 22.68
C VAL A 229 -13.87 -0.35 21.70
N PHE A 230 -12.82 -1.18 21.65
CA PHE A 230 -11.66 -0.95 20.76
C PHE A 230 -12.03 -1.01 19.28
N THR A 231 -12.91 -1.93 18.90
CA THR A 231 -13.36 -2.08 17.51
C THR A 231 -14.03 -0.79 17.02
N PHE A 232 -15.00 -0.26 17.78
CA PHE A 232 -15.77 0.91 17.34
C PHE A 232 -15.10 2.26 17.62
N ALA A 233 -14.15 2.33 18.57
CA ALA A 233 -13.24 3.46 18.70
C ALA A 233 -12.30 3.57 17.49
N GLY A 234 -11.76 2.45 17.00
CA GLY A 234 -10.83 2.41 15.87
C GLY A 234 -11.45 2.81 14.54
N PHE A 235 -12.73 2.51 14.31
CA PHE A 235 -13.40 2.87 13.05
C PHE A 235 -13.75 4.36 12.93
N SER A 236 -13.47 5.21 13.94
CA SER A 236 -13.84 6.63 13.92
C SER A 236 -15.31 6.86 13.56
N VAL A 237 -16.21 5.94 13.94
CA VAL A 237 -17.66 6.00 13.62
C VAL A 237 -18.43 6.75 14.71
N LEU A 238 -17.86 6.78 15.90
CA LEU A 238 -18.45 7.45 17.06
C LEU A 238 -18.55 8.97 16.80
N PRO A 239 -19.69 9.60 17.09
CA PRO A 239 -19.84 11.04 17.01
C PRO A 239 -19.01 11.69 18.13
N THR A 240 -17.77 12.03 17.82
CA THR A 240 -16.88 12.79 18.69
C THR A 240 -16.91 14.27 18.30
N ALA A 241 -16.32 15.14 19.13
CA ALA A 241 -16.25 16.59 18.86
C ALA A 241 -15.59 16.91 17.50
N ARG A 242 -14.68 16.04 17.03
CA ARG A 242 -14.00 16.17 15.72
C ARG A 242 -14.70 15.40 14.60
N ASN A 243 -15.67 14.55 14.91
CA ASN A 243 -16.37 13.68 13.96
C ASN A 243 -17.89 13.93 13.96
N ASN A 244 -18.28 15.21 13.91
CA ASN A 244 -19.66 15.66 13.74
C ASN A 244 -19.79 16.44 12.42
N ARG A 245 -20.99 16.46 11.83
CA ARG A 245 -21.31 17.15 10.57
C ARG A 245 -20.75 18.56 10.52
N LYS A 246 -20.99 19.36 11.56
CA LYS A 246 -20.53 20.76 11.64
C LYS A 246 -19.00 20.87 11.58
N ALA A 247 -18.29 19.96 12.25
CA ALA A 247 -16.82 19.97 12.25
C ALA A 247 -16.25 19.57 10.89
N ILE A 248 -16.83 18.54 10.25
CA ILE A 248 -16.38 18.06 8.94
C ILE A 248 -16.68 19.10 7.85
N MET A 249 -17.88 19.70 7.87
CA MET A 249 -18.28 20.76 6.93
C MET A 249 -17.39 21.99 7.09
N ARG A 250 -17.10 22.43 8.33
CA ARG A 250 -16.17 23.54 8.57
C ARG A 250 -14.76 23.23 8.08
N LEU A 251 -14.28 22.01 8.26
CA LEU A 251 -12.96 21.60 7.81
C LEU A 251 -12.86 21.60 6.27
N ASP A 252 -13.91 21.13 5.59
CA ASP A 252 -14.00 21.20 4.12
C ASP A 252 -14.06 22.65 3.61
N GLU A 253 -14.92 23.49 4.19
CA GLU A 253 -15.00 24.92 3.85
C GLU A 253 -13.68 25.65 4.11
N GLN A 254 -13.00 25.35 5.22
CA GLN A 254 -11.70 25.95 5.54
C GLN A 254 -10.62 25.52 4.55
N ALA A 255 -10.55 24.24 4.20
CA ALA A 255 -9.58 23.75 3.21
C ALA A 255 -9.81 24.38 1.83
N GLN A 256 -11.07 24.50 1.39
CA GLN A 256 -11.41 25.17 0.14
C GLN A 256 -11.05 26.66 0.18
N LYS A 257 -11.36 27.38 1.26
CA LYS A 257 -11.00 28.81 1.41
C LYS A 257 -9.50 29.04 1.42
N GLN A 258 -8.75 28.23 2.17
CA GLN A 258 -7.29 28.32 2.21
C GLN A 258 -6.68 28.07 0.83
N MET A 259 -7.21 27.09 0.09
CA MET A 259 -6.78 26.85 -1.28
C MET A 259 -7.12 28.03 -2.20
N GLU A 260 -8.34 28.57 -2.11
CA GLU A 260 -8.77 29.74 -2.88
C GLU A 260 -7.89 30.97 -2.61
N GLU A 261 -7.60 31.26 -1.34
CA GLU A 261 -6.68 32.33 -0.93
C GLU A 261 -5.27 32.10 -1.46
N TYR A 262 -4.80 30.86 -1.47
CA TYR A 262 -3.49 30.52 -1.99
C TYR A 262 -3.41 30.75 -3.50
N ILE A 263 -4.36 30.20 -4.28
CA ILE A 263 -4.33 30.33 -5.74
C ILE A 263 -4.58 31.76 -6.24
N LYS A 264 -5.17 32.65 -5.43
CA LYS A 264 -5.27 34.10 -5.76
C LYS A 264 -3.91 34.75 -6.00
N GLY A 265 -2.84 34.21 -5.40
CA GLY A 265 -1.47 34.66 -5.65
C GLY A 265 -0.88 34.20 -6.98
N TYR A 266 -1.59 33.35 -7.73
CA TYR A 266 -1.17 32.85 -9.04
C TYR A 266 -1.95 33.54 -10.16
N PRO A 267 -1.28 34.09 -11.20
CA PRO A 267 -1.97 34.73 -12.31
C PRO A 267 -2.67 33.67 -13.18
N ASP A 268 -4.00 33.79 -13.29
CA ASP A 268 -4.83 32.95 -14.16
C ASP A 268 -4.63 31.43 -13.93
N PHE A 269 -4.89 31.00 -12.69
CA PHE A 269 -4.76 29.60 -12.30
C PHE A 269 -5.75 28.71 -13.09
N PRO A 270 -5.31 27.57 -13.65
CA PRO A 270 -6.06 26.83 -14.67
C PRO A 270 -7.29 26.06 -14.15
N LEU A 271 -7.55 26.04 -12.84
CA LEU A 271 -8.63 25.29 -12.23
C LEU A 271 -9.35 26.08 -11.14
N PRO A 272 -10.64 25.80 -10.87
CA PRO A 272 -11.28 26.30 -9.66
C PRO A 272 -10.62 25.68 -8.41
N ALA A 273 -10.62 26.42 -7.29
CA ALA A 273 -9.97 26.01 -6.04
C ALA A 273 -10.35 24.60 -5.55
N ARG A 274 -11.61 24.20 -5.77
CA ARG A 274 -12.13 22.86 -5.42
C ARG A 274 -11.43 21.70 -6.15
N TYR A 275 -10.74 21.95 -7.25
CA TYR A 275 -9.97 20.95 -8.02
C TYR A 275 -8.46 21.23 -8.02
N ALA A 276 -7.99 22.22 -7.27
CA ALA A 276 -6.60 22.66 -7.27
C ALA A 276 -5.69 21.65 -6.52
N HIS A 277 -5.38 20.54 -7.18
CA HIS A 277 -4.55 19.47 -6.67
C HIS A 277 -3.55 19.00 -7.74
N PRO A 278 -2.26 18.77 -7.41
CA PRO A 278 -1.24 18.38 -8.40
C PRO A 278 -1.61 17.15 -9.22
N ILE A 279 -2.18 16.11 -8.59
CA ILE A 279 -2.64 14.90 -9.28
C ILE A 279 -3.71 15.20 -10.34
N VAL A 280 -4.60 16.18 -10.12
CA VAL A 280 -5.60 16.59 -11.13
C VAL A 280 -4.91 17.18 -12.34
N LEU A 281 -3.98 18.13 -12.11
CA LEU A 281 -3.21 18.77 -13.17
C LEU A 281 -2.35 17.76 -13.96
N ARG A 282 -1.71 16.80 -13.27
CA ARG A 282 -0.94 15.71 -13.91
C ARG A 282 -1.82 14.79 -14.76
N ARG A 283 -3.04 14.50 -14.30
CA ARG A 283 -4.03 13.76 -15.11
C ARG A 283 -4.44 14.55 -16.34
N MET A 284 -4.65 15.86 -16.22
CA MET A 284 -4.94 16.73 -17.38
C MET A 284 -3.77 16.80 -18.36
N GLN A 285 -2.52 16.87 -17.87
CA GLN A 285 -1.33 16.80 -18.73
C GLN A 285 -1.31 15.50 -19.51
N ARG A 286 -1.50 14.34 -18.86
CA ARG A 286 -1.56 13.04 -19.55
C ARG A 286 -2.65 13.00 -20.61
N VAL A 287 -3.83 13.55 -20.35
CA VAL A 287 -4.91 13.64 -21.34
C VAL A 287 -4.47 14.43 -22.58
N ILE A 288 -3.77 15.55 -22.41
CA ILE A 288 -3.27 16.36 -23.53
C ILE A 288 -2.14 15.64 -24.27
N GLU A 289 -1.20 15.02 -23.54
CA GLU A 289 -0.10 14.24 -24.11
C GLU A 289 -0.57 13.02 -24.91
N GLN A 290 -1.69 12.41 -24.50
CA GLN A 290 -2.36 11.33 -25.22
C GLN A 290 -3.21 11.82 -26.41
N GLY A 291 -3.25 13.14 -26.67
CA GLY A 291 -4.03 13.75 -27.75
C GLY A 291 -5.54 13.66 -27.56
N ARG A 292 -6.01 13.43 -26.34
CA ARG A 292 -7.45 13.36 -26.00
C ARG A 292 -8.05 14.75 -25.76
N ALA A 293 -7.21 15.78 -25.66
CA ALA A 293 -7.58 17.19 -25.57
C ALA A 293 -6.42 18.06 -26.09
N GLU A 294 -6.74 19.26 -26.60
CA GLU A 294 -5.73 20.26 -26.99
C GLU A 294 -5.64 21.41 -25.98
N GLU A 295 -6.75 21.67 -25.28
CA GLU A 295 -6.90 22.78 -24.35
C GLU A 295 -7.14 22.33 -22.90
N ILE A 296 -6.84 23.22 -21.96
CA ILE A 296 -6.96 22.95 -20.51
C ILE A 296 -8.40 22.60 -20.12
N ASP A 297 -9.39 23.34 -20.63
CA ASP A 297 -10.80 23.12 -20.28
C ASP A 297 -11.31 21.77 -20.81
N GLN A 298 -10.90 21.40 -22.02
CA GLN A 298 -11.18 20.09 -22.61
C GLN A 298 -10.53 18.98 -21.79
N ALA A 299 -9.28 19.16 -21.37
CA ALA A 299 -8.58 18.18 -20.57
C ALA A 299 -9.29 17.92 -19.23
N LEU A 300 -9.84 18.96 -18.59
CA LEU A 300 -10.63 18.82 -17.37
C LEU A 300 -11.91 18.02 -17.60
N ILE A 301 -12.60 18.24 -18.73
CA ILE A 301 -13.81 17.48 -19.09
C ILE A 301 -13.48 15.99 -19.20
N VAL A 302 -12.41 15.65 -19.91
CA VAL A 302 -11.97 14.25 -20.07
C VAL A 302 -11.60 13.63 -18.72
N VAL A 303 -10.87 14.35 -17.85
CA VAL A 303 -10.56 13.86 -16.50
C VAL A 303 -11.83 13.61 -15.67
N LYS A 304 -12.85 14.47 -15.79
CA LYS A 304 -14.15 14.26 -15.13
C LYS A 304 -14.83 12.98 -15.64
N GLU A 305 -14.78 12.71 -16.94
CA GLU A 305 -15.34 11.49 -17.55
C GLU A 305 -14.60 10.23 -17.11
N ASP A 306 -13.26 10.24 -17.14
CA ASP A 306 -12.42 9.14 -16.67
C ASP A 306 -12.72 8.80 -15.20
N LEU A 307 -12.80 9.82 -14.35
CA LEU A 307 -13.15 9.64 -12.94
C LEU A 307 -14.57 9.09 -12.75
N LYS A 308 -15.54 9.46 -13.60
CA LYS A 308 -16.90 8.89 -13.57
C LYS A 308 -16.90 7.41 -13.95
N ALA A 309 -16.11 7.02 -14.95
CA ALA A 309 -16.03 5.63 -15.43
C ALA A 309 -15.45 4.66 -14.40
N LEU A 310 -14.59 5.13 -13.50
CA LEU A 310 -13.94 4.30 -12.48
C LEU A 310 -14.92 3.87 -11.37
N ASN A 311 -15.46 2.65 -11.42
CA ASN A 311 -16.33 2.12 -10.37
C ASN A 311 -15.67 0.95 -9.61
N SER A 312 -16.38 0.32 -8.67
CA SER A 312 -15.84 -0.77 -7.85
C SER A 312 -15.47 -2.04 -8.62
N GLU A 313 -15.91 -2.16 -9.87
CA GLU A 313 -15.67 -3.32 -10.73
C GLU A 313 -14.44 -3.11 -11.64
N VAL A 314 -14.01 -1.85 -11.83
CA VAL A 314 -12.85 -1.52 -12.66
C VAL A 314 -11.57 -1.80 -11.88
N LYS A 315 -10.71 -2.65 -12.45
CA LYS A 315 -9.37 -2.92 -11.92
C LYS A 315 -8.37 -1.97 -12.57
N VAL A 316 -7.70 -1.18 -11.73
CA VAL A 316 -6.65 -0.24 -12.14
C VAL A 316 -5.30 -0.63 -11.54
N SER A 317 -4.23 0.02 -11.98
CA SER A 317 -2.92 -0.11 -11.33
C SER A 317 -2.97 0.46 -9.90
N GLN A 318 -2.00 0.08 -9.05
CA GLN A 318 -1.94 0.62 -7.68
C GLN A 318 -1.74 2.14 -7.69
N GLU A 319 -0.88 2.63 -8.60
CA GLU A 319 -0.62 4.05 -8.76
C GLU A 319 -1.88 4.81 -9.18
N GLU A 320 -2.61 4.30 -10.17
CA GLU A 320 -3.88 4.90 -10.58
C GLU A 320 -4.93 4.85 -9.46
N TYR A 321 -4.97 3.74 -8.69
CA TYR A 321 -5.85 3.64 -7.52
C TYR A 321 -5.54 4.74 -6.49
N ASP A 322 -4.27 4.92 -6.15
CA ASP A 322 -3.83 5.90 -5.15
C ASP A 322 -4.16 7.34 -5.60
N GLU A 323 -3.95 7.65 -6.88
CA GLU A 323 -4.36 8.92 -7.47
C GLU A 323 -5.86 9.15 -7.39
N VAL A 324 -6.66 8.16 -7.81
CA VAL A 324 -8.12 8.25 -7.86
C VAL A 324 -8.69 8.42 -6.45
N VAL A 325 -8.19 7.66 -5.47
CA VAL A 325 -8.61 7.79 -4.08
C VAL A 325 -8.31 9.20 -3.54
N ALA A 326 -7.17 9.79 -3.91
CA ALA A 326 -6.81 11.13 -3.48
C ALA A 326 -7.74 12.22 -4.05
N ILE A 327 -8.09 12.18 -5.34
CA ILE A 327 -8.78 13.31 -5.98
C ILE A 327 -10.28 13.10 -6.17
N LYS A 328 -10.74 11.86 -6.38
CA LYS A 328 -12.14 11.58 -6.76
C LYS A 328 -13.18 12.10 -5.75
N PRO A 329 -12.95 12.08 -4.42
CA PRO A 329 -13.89 12.69 -3.48
C PRO A 329 -14.16 14.17 -3.78
N MET A 330 -13.15 14.92 -4.23
CA MET A 330 -13.28 16.35 -4.57
C MET A 330 -14.28 16.56 -5.72
N PHE A 331 -14.21 15.71 -6.75
CA PHE A 331 -15.14 15.72 -7.88
C PHE A 331 -16.55 15.26 -7.51
N LEU A 332 -16.66 14.20 -6.71
CA LEU A 332 -17.95 13.69 -6.25
C LEU A 332 -18.70 14.72 -5.40
N ASN A 333 -17.99 15.43 -4.52
CA ASN A 333 -18.59 16.45 -3.67
C ASN A 333 -19.07 17.67 -4.47
N ALA A 334 -18.41 17.99 -5.57
CA ALA A 334 -18.78 19.05 -6.49
C ALA A 334 -19.70 18.57 -7.64
N MET A 335 -20.19 17.33 -7.61
CA MET A 335 -21.04 16.74 -8.65
C MET A 335 -20.44 16.80 -10.07
N TYR A 336 -19.11 16.88 -10.18
CA TYR A 336 -18.36 17.11 -11.42
C TYR A 336 -18.70 18.43 -12.14
N GLU A 337 -19.24 19.43 -11.43
CA GLU A 337 -19.48 20.79 -11.94
C GLU A 337 -18.19 21.55 -12.21
#